data_AF-A0AAV9F725-F1
#
_entry.id   AF-A0AAV9F725-F1
#
_cell.length_a   1.000
_cell.length_b   1.000
_cell.length_c   1.000
_cell.angle_alpha   90.00
_cell.angle_beta   90.00
_cell.angle_gamma   90.00
#
_symmetry.space_group_name_H-M   'P 1'
#
loop_
_entity.id
_entity.type
_entity.pdbx_description
1 polymer ?
#
loop_
_entity_poly.entity_id
_entity_poly.type
_entity_poly.pdbx_seq_one_letter_code
_entity_poly.pdbx_strand_id
1 'polypeptide(L)' 'MLLKKGVERGLTPFVIGSILCRETLQKESVIEEIVYEAKEAVLPGTSEATFLEAVSEIMDRRLDELKIH' A
#
# COMPACT_ATOMS: atom_id res chain seq x y z
N MET A 1 7.77 5.04 2.50
CA MET A 1 7.28 4.10 1.47
C MET A 1 6.19 4.76 0.65
N LEU A 2 4.89 4.63 0.91
CA LEU A 2 3.83 5.15 -0.01
C LEU A 2 4.12 6.55 -0.58
N LEU A 3 4.39 7.55 0.26
CA LEU A 3 4.69 8.91 -0.22
C LEU A 3 5.91 8.95 -1.15
N LYS A 4 7.03 8.31 -0.75
CA LYS A 4 8.27 8.23 -1.53
C LYS A 4 8.06 7.43 -2.84
N LYS A 5 7.50 6.22 -2.72
CA LYS A 5 7.25 5.29 -3.83
C LYS A 5 6.22 5.84 -4.82
N GLY A 6 5.22 6.57 -4.34
CA GLY A 6 4.20 7.21 -5.17
C GLY A 6 4.77 8.38 -5.95
N VAL A 7 5.58 9.25 -5.31
CA VAL A 7 6.28 10.34 -5.99
C VAL A 7 7.26 9.81 -7.04
N GLU A 8 8.04 8.77 -6.72
CA GLU A 8 8.93 8.10 -7.68
C GLU A 8 8.18 7.51 -8.88
N ARG A 9 6.88 7.22 -8.73
CA ARG A 9 5.99 6.72 -9.78
C ARG A 9 5.17 7.82 -10.47
N GLY A 10 5.40 9.09 -10.15
CA GLY A 10 4.67 10.21 -10.75
C GLY A 10 3.22 10.36 -10.29
N LEU A 11 2.83 9.70 -9.19
CA LEU A 11 1.48 9.82 -8.64
C LEU A 11 1.28 11.23 -8.07
N THR A 12 0.11 11.81 -8.36
CA THR A 12 -0.23 13.14 -7.83
C THR A 12 -0.53 13.05 -6.33
N PRO A 13 -0.44 14.16 -5.58
CA PRO A 13 -0.86 14.20 -4.19
C PRO A 13 -2.31 13.73 -3.98
N PHE A 14 -3.19 13.98 -4.95
CA PHE A 14 -4.57 13.50 -4.92
C PHE A 14 -4.64 11.96 -4.96
N VAL A 15 -3.93 11.33 -5.90
CA VAL A 15 -3.90 9.86 -6.01
C VAL A 15 -3.28 9.21 -4.77
N ILE A 16 -2.20 9.80 -4.25
CA ILE A 16 -1.57 9.33 -3.01
C ILE A 16 -2.54 9.47 -1.82
N GLY A 17 -3.27 10.58 -1.74
CA GLY A 17 -4.28 10.82 -0.71
C GLY A 17 -5.44 9.82 -0.80
N SER A 18 -5.93 9.52 -2.01
CA SER A 18 -7.01 8.55 -2.18
C SER A 18 -6.62 7.12 -1.80
N ILE A 19 -5.33 6.76 -1.87
CA ILE A 19 -4.84 5.46 -1.39
C ILE A 19 -4.90 5.37 0.14
N LEU A 20 -4.67 6.48 0.84
CA LEU A 20 -4.66 6.57 2.30
C LEU A 20 -6.06 6.68 2.91
N CYS A 21 -7.04 7.17 2.15
CA CYS A 21 -8.36 7.52 2.67
C CYS A 21 -9.41 6.48 2.28
N ARG A 22 -10.26 6.13 3.24
CA ARG A 22 -11.50 5.42 2.95
C ARG A 22 -12.46 6.36 2.22
N GLU A 23 -13.11 5.85 1.17
CA GLU A 23 -14.14 6.60 0.43
C GLU A 23 -15.41 6.75 1.27
N THR A 24 -15.75 5.72 2.05
CA THR A 24 -16.85 5.71 3.02
C THR A 24 -16.42 4.91 4.25
N LEU A 25 -17.14 5.03 5.36
CA LEU A 25 -16.82 4.27 6.58
C LEU A 25 -16.77 2.74 6.34
N GLN A 26 -17.52 2.24 5.37
CA GLN A 26 -17.71 0.81 5.09
C GLN A 26 -16.77 0.26 4.02
N LYS A 27 -16.04 1.12 3.30
CA LYS A 27 -15.12 0.71 2.23
C LYS A 27 -13.69 0.90 2.71
N GLU A 28 -12.96 -0.20 2.79
CA GLU A 28 -11.54 -0.18 3.13
C GLU A 28 -10.76 0.67 2.12
N SER A 29 -9.72 1.33 2.63
CA SER A 29 -8.77 2.05 1.80
C SER A 29 -7.74 1.10 1.19
N VAL A 30 -7.10 1.53 0.11
CA VAL A 30 -6.05 0.72 -0.54
C VAL A 30 -4.89 0.46 0.42
N ILE A 31 -4.55 1.40 1.31
CA ILE A 31 -3.50 1.17 2.31
C ILE A 31 -3.88 0.09 3.32
N GLU A 32 -5.15 -0.01 3.69
CA GLU A 32 -5.63 -1.07 4.59
C GLU A 32 -5.56 -2.43 3.91
N GLU A 33 -6.01 -2.52 2.65
CA GLU A 33 -5.88 -3.75 1.85
C GLU A 33 -4.42 -4.21 1.77
N ILE A 34 -3.47 -3.30 1.53
CA ILE A 34 -2.02 -3.60 1.49
C ILE A 34 -1.55 -4.19 2.81
N VAL A 35 -1.96 -3.61 3.94
CA VAL A 35 -1.55 -4.06 5.29
C VAL A 35 -2.18 -5.42 5.61
N TYR A 36 -3.44 -5.64 5.25
CA TYR A 36 -4.09 -6.94 5.42
C TYR A 36 -3.43 -8.03 4.57
N GLU A 37 -3.17 -7.75 3.30
CA GLU A 37 -2.49 -8.67 2.39
C GLU A 37 -1.09 -9.04 2.92
N ALA A 38 -0.32 -8.06 3.42
CA ALA A 38 0.97 -8.32 4.04
C ALA A 38 0.87 -9.19 5.29
N LYS A 39 -0.18 -9.01 6.10
CA LYS A 39 -0.40 -9.80 7.31
C LYS A 39 -0.72 -11.26 6.99
N GLU A 40 -1.51 -11.50 5.95
CA GLU A 40 -1.84 -12.86 5.49
C GLU A 40 -0.65 -13.54 4.77
N ALA A 41 0.26 -12.75 4.19
CA ALA A 41 1.44 -13.26 3.49
C ALA A 41 2.57 -13.73 4.43
N VAL A 42 2.58 -13.29 5.69
CA VAL A 42 3.65 -13.62 6.66
C VAL A 42 3.19 -14.58 7.75
N LEU A 43 4.11 -15.36 8.31
CA LEU A 43 3.81 -16.28 9.40
C LEU A 43 3.60 -15.55 10.75
N PRO A 44 2.79 -16.09 11.67
CA PRO A 44 2.72 -15.57 13.04
C PRO A 44 4.10 -15.54 13.71
N GLY A 45 4.41 -14.44 14.40
CA GLY A 45 5.72 -14.27 15.05
C GLY A 45 6.84 -13.80 14.12
N THR A 46 6.53 -13.49 12.85
CA THR A 46 7.45 -12.80 11.94
C THR A 46 7.89 -11.46 12.52
N SER A 47 9.16 -11.09 12.27
CA SER A 47 9.71 -9.82 12.72
C SER A 47 9.00 -8.62 12.09
N GLU A 48 8.99 -7.48 12.79
CA GLU A 48 8.46 -6.24 12.23
C GLU A 48 9.15 -5.86 10.92
N ALA A 49 10.47 -6.05 10.83
CA ALA A 49 11.23 -5.74 9.61
C ALA A 49 10.75 -6.55 8.40
N THR A 50 10.55 -7.86 8.57
CA THR A 50 10.04 -8.74 7.52
C THR A 50 8.58 -8.41 7.15
N PHE A 51 7.76 -8.04 8.12
CA PHE A 51 6.39 -7.57 7.85
C PHE A 51 6.39 -6.27 7.02
N LEU A 52 7.23 -5.30 7.39
CA LEU A 52 7.36 -4.04 6.64
C LEU A 52 7.94 -4.25 5.23
N GLU A 53 8.81 -5.25 5.05
CA GLU A 53 9.29 -5.66 3.73
C GLU A 53 8.14 -6.20 2.87
N ALA A 54 7.30 -7.09 3.41
CA ALA A 54 6.11 -7.57 2.71
C ALA A 54 5.14 -6.42 2.33
N VAL A 55 4.90 -5.48 3.25
CA VAL A 55 4.12 -4.26 2.98
C VAL A 55 4.75 -3.46 1.82
N SER A 56 6.09 -3.39 1.75
CA SER A 56 6.81 -2.72 0.66
C SER A 56 6.51 -3.30 -0.70
N GLU A 57 6.65 -4.62 -0.81
CA GLU A 57 6.56 -5.35 -2.07
C GLU A 57 5.13 -5.35 -2.59
N ILE A 58 4.16 -5.57 -1.70
CA ILE A 58 2.74 -5.51 -2.05
C ILE A 58 2.35 -4.09 -2.48
N MET A 59 2.87 -3.07 -1.78
CA MET A 59 2.66 -1.68 -2.17
C MET A 59 3.27 -1.39 -3.53
N ASP A 60 4.46 -1.89 -3.86
CA ASP A 60 5.04 -1.72 -5.19
C ASP A 60 4.10 -2.24 -6.29
N ARG A 61 3.58 -3.46 -6.12
CA ARG A 61 2.61 -4.07 -7.05
C ARG A 61 1.34 -3.22 -7.21
N ARG A 62 0.71 -2.82 -6.11
CA ARG A 62 -0.53 -2.00 -6.13
C ARG A 62 -0.30 -0.62 -6.76
N LEU A 63 0.87 0.00 -6.52
CA LEU A 63 1.19 1.30 -7.12
C LEU A 63 1.52 1.18 -8.61
N ASP A 64 2.07 0.05 -9.06
CA ASP A 64 2.34 -0.20 -10.47
C ASP A 64 1.05 -0.43 -11.28
N GLU A 65 0.00 -0.98 -10.67
CA GLU A 65 -1.34 -1.09 -11.25
C GLU A 65 -2.02 0.28 -11.50
N LEU A 66 -1.60 1.32 -10.77
CA LEU A 66 -2.14 2.69 -10.86
C LEU A 66 -1.39 3.58 -11.85
N LYS A 67 -0.31 3.09 -12.47
CA LYS A 67 0.38 3.81 -13.54
C LYS A 67 -0.52 3.84 -14.78
N ILE A 68 -1.17 4.98 -15.00
CA ILE A 68 -1.80 5.30 -16.28
C ILE A 68 -0.66 5.73 -17.23
N HIS A 69 -0.52 5.04 -18.37
CA HIS A 69 0.34 5.44 -19.48
C HIS A 69 -0.21 6.67 -20.20
#